data_AF-A0A3M8DV55-F1
#
_entry.id   AF-A0A3M8DV55-F1
#
_cell.length_a   1.000
_cell.length_b   1.000
_cell.length_c   1.000
_cell.angle_alpha   90.00
_cell.angle_beta   90.00
_cell.angle_gamma   90.00
#
_symmetry.space_group_name_H-M   'P 1'
#
loop_
_entity.id
_entity.type
_entity.pdbx_description
1 polymer ?
#
loop_
_entity_poly.entity_id
_entity_poly.type
_entity_poly.pdbx_seq_one_letter_code
_entity_poly.pdbx_strand_id
1 'polypeptide(L)' 'MPSGAYFHIAFRTSDVDAAVAAAVKAGAVLTDGPRDVVLGNQPSTPARIAFVKGLNGKTIEFFQSTGDNQL' A
#
# COMPACT_ATOMS: atom_id res chain seq x y z
N MET A 1 23.86 5.91 -8.15
CA MET A 1 22.85 6.94 -7.85
C MET A 1 22.50 6.85 -6.37
N PRO A 2 22.42 7.94 -5.60
CA PRO A 2 22.05 7.84 -4.19
C PRO A 2 20.59 7.39 -4.11
N SER A 3 20.33 6.31 -3.38
CA SER A 3 18.97 5.90 -3.02
C SER A 3 18.34 7.04 -2.22
N GLY A 4 17.16 7.52 -2.63
CA GLY A 4 16.46 8.59 -1.91
C GLY A 4 16.31 8.26 -0.41
N ALA A 5 16.25 9.28 0.44
CA ALA A 5 16.28 9.16 1.91
C ALA A 5 15.20 8.23 2.54
N TYR A 6 14.19 7.85 1.76
CA TYR A 6 13.14 6.92 2.17
C TYR A 6 13.12 5.72 1.21
N PHE A 7 13.23 4.52 1.78
CA PHE A 7 13.17 3.25 1.03
C PHE A 7 11.72 2.82 0.72
N HIS A 8 10.76 3.29 1.50
CA HIS A 8 9.36 2.89 1.45
C HIS A 8 8.49 4.00 2.05
N ILE A 9 7.35 4.31 1.44
CA ILE A 9 6.29 5.17 2.01
C ILE A 9 4.96 4.41 1.97
N ALA A 10 4.23 4.38 3.08
CA ALA A 10 2.92 3.77 3.18
C ALA A 10 1.82 4.83 3.38
N PHE A 11 0.78 4.80 2.56
CA PHE A 11 -0.40 5.65 2.68
C PHE A 11 -1.58 4.83 3.16
N ARG A 12 -2.25 5.30 4.23
CA ARG A 12 -3.59 4.81 4.52
C ARG A 12 -4.57 5.36 3.50
N THR A 13 -5.45 4.51 3.03
CA THR A 13 -6.63 4.86 2.23
C THR A 13 -7.88 4.18 2.78
N SER A 14 -9.05 4.74 2.46
CA SER A 14 -10.35 4.10 2.69
C SER A 14 -10.70 3.06 1.62
N ASP A 15 -9.96 3.04 0.51
CA ASP A 15 -10.13 2.11 -0.60
C ASP A 15 -8.77 1.88 -1.29
N VAL A 16 -8.22 0.69 -1.11
CA VAL A 16 -6.92 0.30 -1.69
C VAL A 16 -7.03 0.07 -3.19
N ASP A 17 -8.11 -0.54 -3.66
CA ASP A 17 -8.29 -0.85 -5.08
C ASP A 17 -8.40 0.45 -5.89
N ALA A 18 -9.17 1.43 -5.39
CA ALA A 18 -9.28 2.75 -6.02
C ALA A 18 -7.95 3.51 -6.03
N ALA A 19 -7.19 3.48 -4.91
CA ALA A 19 -5.89 4.13 -4.82
C ALA A 19 -4.87 3.52 -5.81
N VAL A 20 -4.84 2.19 -5.93
CA VAL A 20 -4.00 1.48 -6.89
C VAL A 20 -4.40 1.83 -8.32
N ALA A 21 -5.70 1.81 -8.64
CA ALA A 21 -6.18 2.18 -9.98
C ALA A 21 -5.76 3.61 -10.36
N ALA A 22 -5.86 4.56 -9.41
CA ALA A 22 -5.41 5.93 -9.62
C ALA A 22 -3.88 6.01 -9.82
N ALA A 23 -3.10 5.30 -9.02
CA ALA A 23 -1.64 5.26 -9.13
C ALA A 23 -1.18 4.67 -10.47
N VAL A 24 -1.79 3.57 -10.91
CA VAL A 24 -1.48 2.93 -12.20
C VAL A 24 -1.86 3.86 -13.36
N LYS A 25 -3.02 4.53 -13.28
CA LYS A 25 -3.41 5.55 -14.28
C LYS A 25 -2.41 6.71 -14.36
N ALA A 26 -1.74 7.04 -13.25
CA ALA A 26 -0.69 8.04 -13.19
C ALA A 26 0.71 7.51 -13.61
N GLY A 27 0.81 6.25 -14.04
CA GLY A 27 2.05 5.65 -14.55
C GLY A 27 2.85 4.85 -13.52
N ALA A 28 2.30 4.57 -12.34
CA ALA A 28 2.91 3.62 -11.41
C ALA A 28 2.73 2.16 -11.90
N VAL A 29 3.61 1.27 -11.48
CA VAL A 29 3.54 -0.16 -11.79
C VAL A 29 3.10 -0.92 -10.54
N LEU A 30 2.01 -1.66 -10.61
CA LEU A 30 1.60 -2.58 -9.54
C LEU A 30 2.64 -3.70 -9.40
N THR A 31 3.23 -3.83 -8.21
CA THR A 31 4.27 -4.83 -7.94
C THR A 31 3.78 -5.99 -7.09
N ASP A 32 2.77 -5.76 -6.24
CA ASP A 32 2.20 -6.78 -5.36
C ASP A 32 0.81 -6.34 -4.84
N GLY A 33 -0.14 -7.27 -4.67
CA GLY A 33 -1.54 -6.98 -4.32
C GLY A 33 -2.38 -6.42 -5.50
N PRO A 34 -3.56 -5.81 -5.25
CA PRO A 34 -4.25 -5.71 -3.96
C PRO A 34 -4.60 -7.09 -3.38
N ARG A 35 -4.41 -7.27 -2.08
CA ARG A 35 -4.83 -8.50 -1.37
C ARG A 35 -5.17 -8.22 0.08
N ASP A 36 -5.89 -9.15 0.69
CA ASP A 36 -6.17 -9.12 2.11
C ASP A 36 -5.05 -9.84 2.90
N VAL A 37 -4.70 -9.28 4.05
CA VAL A 37 -3.68 -9.78 4.98
C VAL A 37 -4.17 -9.62 6.42
N VAL A 38 -3.52 -10.30 7.35
CA VAL A 38 -3.69 -10.05 8.79
C VAL A 38 -2.36 -9.52 9.32
N LEU A 39 -2.37 -8.29 9.82
CA LEU A 39 -1.21 -7.62 10.40
C LEU A 39 -1.13 -7.87 11.89
N GLY A 40 0.05 -8.30 12.36
CA GLY A 40 0.29 -8.59 13.77
C GLY A 40 -0.43 -9.83 14.27
N ASN A 41 -0.07 -10.27 15.47
CA ASN A 41 -0.63 -11.47 16.08
C ASN A 41 -1.58 -11.14 17.24
N GLN A 42 -1.34 -10.05 17.99
CA GLN A 42 -2.15 -9.63 19.14
C GLN A 42 -2.05 -8.09 19.36
N PRO A 43 -3.08 -7.29 19.01
CA PRO A 43 -4.27 -7.69 18.26
C PRO A 43 -3.94 -7.99 16.80
N SER A 44 -4.58 -9.01 16.23
CA SER A 44 -4.60 -9.21 14.78
C SER A 44 -5.43 -8.11 14.13
N THR A 45 -4.89 -7.46 13.10
CA THR A 45 -5.55 -6.39 12.36
C THR A 45 -5.72 -6.84 10.91
N PRO A 46 -6.94 -7.26 10.49
CA PRO A 46 -7.20 -7.54 9.09
C PRO A 46 -6.98 -6.26 8.26
N ALA A 47 -6.33 -6.36 7.12
CA ALA A 47 -6.07 -5.22 6.26
C ALA A 47 -6.07 -5.61 4.78
N ARG A 48 -6.43 -4.67 3.92
CA ARG A 48 -6.18 -4.75 2.49
C ARG A 48 -4.92 -3.95 2.19
N ILE A 49 -4.00 -4.52 1.41
CA ILE A 49 -2.73 -3.87 1.06
C ILE A 49 -2.38 -4.03 -0.42
N ALA A 50 -1.62 -3.08 -0.96
CA ALA A 50 -1.02 -3.16 -2.28
C ALA A 50 0.27 -2.35 -2.36
N PHE A 51 1.18 -2.77 -3.24
CA PHE A 51 2.45 -2.11 -3.48
C PHE A 51 2.55 -1.69 -4.93
N VAL A 52 2.93 -0.44 -5.16
CA VAL A 52 3.24 0.07 -6.49
C VAL A 52 4.65 0.65 -6.51
N LYS A 53 5.27 0.66 -7.70
CA LYS A 53 6.52 1.37 -7.96
C LYS A 53 6.20 2.66 -8.71
N GLY A 54 6.51 3.80 -8.09
CA GLY A 54 6.33 5.12 -8.71
C GLY A 54 7.35 5.38 -9.82
N LEU A 55 7.18 6.50 -10.54
CA LEU A 55 8.00 6.88 -11.71
C LEU A 55 9.51 7.00 -11.43
N ASN A 56 9.90 7.27 -10.18
CA ASN A 56 11.29 7.32 -9.74
C ASN A 56 11.81 6.01 -9.14
N GLY A 57 11.07 4.91 -9.29
CA GLY A 57 11.45 3.59 -8.79
C GLY A 57 11.21 3.39 -7.29
N LYS A 58 10.60 4.34 -6.57
CA LYS A 58 10.28 4.18 -5.15
C LYS A 58 9.06 3.28 -4.95
N THR A 59 9.12 2.44 -3.93
CA THR A 59 7.99 1.61 -3.49
C THR A 59 7.02 2.46 -2.67
N ILE A 60 5.74 2.39 -3.04
CA ILE A 60 4.62 2.99 -2.33
C ILE A 60 3.70 1.85 -1.91
N GLU A 61 3.38 1.77 -0.63
CA GLU A 61 2.36 0.87 -0.09
C GLU A 61 1.05 1.65 0.11
N PHE A 62 -0.07 1.05 -0.28
CA PHE A 62 -1.42 1.48 0.11
C PHE A 62 -1.96 0.46 1.08
N PHE A 63 -2.53 0.90 2.20
CA PHE A 63 -3.17 0.01 3.16
C PHE A 63 -4.49 0.57 3.67
N GLN A 64 -5.39 -0.35 4.01
CA GLN A 64 -6.67 -0.10 4.66
C GLN A 64 -6.88 -1.16 5.73
N SER A 65 -6.98 -0.77 6.99
CA SER A 65 -7.46 -1.69 8.03
C SER A 65 -8.92 -2.02 7.78
N THR A 66 -9.26 -3.30 7.86
CA THR A 66 -10.58 -3.86 7.67
C THR A 66 -11.05 -4.49 8.98
N GLY A 67 -12.33 -4.37 9.32
CA GLY A 67 -12.88 -4.82 10.61
C GLY A 67 -13.13 -3.70 11.62
N ASP A 68 -13.45 -4.06 12.86
CA ASP A 68 -13.99 -3.16 13.88
C ASP A 68 -12.95 -2.19 14.47
N ASN A 69 -11.67 -2.57 14.42
CA ASN A 69 -10.55 -1.75 14.88
C ASN A 69 -9.80 -1.18 13.69
N GLN A 70 -10.42 -0.21 13.03
CA GLN A 70 -9.76 0.54 11.98
C GLN A 70 -8.66 1.40 12.64
N LEU A 71 -7.42 1.25 12.14
CA LEU A 71 -6.34 2.14 12.52
C LEU A 71 -6.72 3.56 12.12
#